data_AF-A0A7X9JHU8-F1
#
_entry.id   AF-A0A7X9JHU8-F1
#
_cell.length_a   1.000
_cell.length_b   1.000
_cell.length_c   1.000
_cell.angle_alpha   90.00
_cell.angle_beta   90.00
_cell.angle_gamma   90.00
#
_symmetry.space_group_name_H-M   'P 1'
#
loop_
_entity.id
_entity.type
_entity.pdbx_description
1 polymer ?
#
loop_
_entity_poly.entity_id
_entity_poly.type
_entity_poly.pdbx_seq_one_letter_code
_entity_poly.pdbx_strand_id
1 'polypeptide(L)'
;MSIDLKDFYGISVYHLGGIIVSSEMRGCGFSKEILEKDISECKSEILAFHTQSVLMESLGKKLSTPNIGLEISIAKYIDSKNITLLADGPIDKGRYGGKSLYGNVEKFQYLAIKRIGFDFKNGDAIIFAGFVKKNDI
;
A
#
# COMPACT_ATOMS: atom_id res chain seq x y z
N MET A 1 -21.11 1.38 -17.54
CA MET A 1 -20.73 0.62 -16.33
C MET A 1 -20.52 1.62 -15.21
N SER A 2 -21.51 1.78 -14.34
CA SER A 2 -21.44 2.66 -13.17
C SER A 2 -20.69 1.93 -12.06
N ILE A 3 -19.50 2.42 -11.70
CA ILE A 3 -18.85 2.01 -10.47
C ILE A 3 -19.56 2.78 -9.35
N ASP A 4 -20.52 2.12 -8.72
CA ASP A 4 -21.24 2.61 -7.55
C ASP A 4 -20.24 2.66 -6.37
N LEU A 5 -19.68 3.85 -6.15
CA LEU A 5 -18.80 4.19 -5.01
C LEU A 5 -19.45 5.27 -4.15
N LYS A 6 -20.77 5.19 -4.01
CA LYS A 6 -21.49 6.01 -3.05
C LYS A 6 -21.50 5.23 -1.75
N ASP A 7 -20.75 5.79 -0.80
CA ASP A 7 -20.69 5.46 0.63
C ASP A 7 -19.52 4.57 1.09
N PHE A 8 -18.51 5.21 1.68
CA PHE A 8 -17.72 4.57 2.73
C PHE A 8 -18.50 4.67 4.05
N TYR A 9 -19.60 3.93 4.15
CA TYR A 9 -20.48 3.82 5.33
C TYR A 9 -19.72 3.26 6.55
N GLY A 10 -19.09 4.11 7.36
CA GLY A 10 -18.60 3.71 8.70
C GLY A 10 -17.51 2.63 8.72
N ILE A 11 -16.92 2.30 7.57
CA ILE A 11 -15.85 1.31 7.45
C ILE A 11 -14.52 1.93 7.91
N SER A 12 -13.86 1.29 8.86
CA SER A 12 -12.59 1.73 9.44
C SER A 12 -11.39 1.41 8.54
N VAL A 13 -10.57 2.42 8.24
CA VAL A 13 -9.37 2.30 7.41
C VAL A 13 -8.13 2.50 8.26
N TYR A 14 -7.24 1.50 8.27
CA TYR A 14 -5.88 1.66 8.76
C TYR A 14 -4.96 2.09 7.61
N HIS A 15 -4.53 3.36 7.63
CA HIS A 15 -3.57 3.89 6.66
C HIS A 15 -2.14 3.78 7.21
N LEU A 16 -1.39 2.84 6.66
CA LEU A 16 -0.01 2.58 7.07
C LEU A 16 0.96 3.54 6.34
N GLY A 17 1.66 4.39 7.10
CA GLY A 17 2.66 5.31 6.56
C GLY A 17 3.98 4.67 6.15
N GLY A 18 4.31 3.51 6.72
CA GLY A 18 5.53 2.74 6.45
C GLY A 18 5.92 1.86 7.62
N ILE A 19 6.79 0.88 7.38
CA ILE A 19 7.36 0.03 8.43
C ILE A 19 8.87 0.11 8.35
N ILE A 20 9.51 0.38 9.48
CA ILE A 20 10.97 0.41 9.61
C ILE A 20 11.35 -0.72 10.56
N VAL A 21 12.14 -1.67 10.06
CA VAL A 21 12.66 -2.80 10.84
C VAL A 21 14.17 -2.70 10.91
N SER A 22 14.72 -2.80 12.13
CA SER A 22 16.16 -2.92 12.35
C SER A 22 16.74 -4.06 11.51
N SER A 23 17.97 -3.90 11.02
CA SER A 23 18.66 -4.97 10.27
C SER A 23 18.75 -6.28 11.04
N GLU A 24 18.88 -6.21 12.36
CA GLU A 24 18.99 -7.37 13.27
C GLU A 24 17.67 -8.15 13.40
N MET A 25 16.53 -7.49 13.11
CA MET A 25 15.19 -8.05 13.27
C MET A 25 14.57 -8.47 11.92
N ARG A 26 15.34 -8.42 10.82
CA ARG A 26 14.87 -8.82 9.50
C ARG A 26 14.70 -10.33 9.43
N GLY A 27 13.59 -10.77 8.81
CA GLY A 27 13.27 -12.20 8.67
C GLY A 27 12.55 -12.82 9.86
N CYS A 28 12.48 -12.13 11.00
CA CYS A 28 11.80 -12.62 12.21
C CYS A 28 10.27 -12.52 12.17
N GLY A 29 9.67 -12.01 11.08
CA GLY A 29 8.22 -11.85 10.97
C GLY A 29 7.63 -10.62 11.68
N PHE A 30 8.45 -9.84 12.39
CA PHE A 30 8.03 -8.73 13.26
C PHE A 30 7.13 -7.68 12.58
N SER A 31 7.40 -7.36 11.30
CA SER A 31 6.57 -6.41 10.53
C SER A 31 5.13 -6.89 10.37
N LYS A 32 4.92 -8.21 10.30
CA LYS A 32 3.60 -8.82 10.19
C LYS A 32 2.88 -8.74 11.53
N GLU A 33 3.57 -9.15 12.60
CA GLU A 33 3.01 -9.18 13.96
C GLU A 33 2.56 -7.79 14.44
N ILE A 34 3.40 -6.77 14.26
CA ILE A 34 3.04 -5.38 14.61
C ILE A 34 1.82 -4.94 13.80
N LEU A 35 1.84 -5.16 12.49
CA LEU A 35 0.75 -4.69 11.64
C LEU A 35 -0.57 -5.42 11.94
N GLU A 36 -0.53 -6.72 12.24
CA GLU A 36 -1.70 -7.49 12.71
C GLU A 36 -2.26 -6.93 14.02
N LYS A 37 -1.37 -6.63 14.98
CA LYS A 37 -1.74 -6.02 16.25
C LYS A 37 -2.39 -4.66 16.05
N ASP A 38 -1.75 -3.76 15.31
CA ASP A 38 -2.25 -2.40 15.07
C ASP A 38 -3.61 -2.41 14.35
N ILE A 39 -3.77 -3.25 13.32
CA ILE A 39 -5.05 -3.42 12.61
C ILE A 39 -6.14 -3.92 13.56
N SER A 40 -5.82 -4.88 14.42
CA SER A 40 -6.75 -5.45 15.40
C SER A 40 -7.17 -4.42 16.44
N GLU A 41 -6.22 -3.68 17.03
CA GLU A 41 -6.49 -2.65 18.03
C GLU A 41 -7.31 -1.48 17.44
N CYS A 42 -7.02 -1.11 16.20
CA CYS A 42 -7.79 -0.10 15.48
C CYS A 42 -9.13 -0.61 14.95
N LYS A 43 -9.45 -1.90 15.14
CA LYS A 43 -10.63 -2.59 14.59
C LYS A 43 -10.85 -2.25 13.12
N SER A 44 -9.76 -2.23 12.36
CA SER A 44 -9.78 -1.76 10.98
C SER A 44 -10.24 -2.86 10.04
N GLU A 45 -11.21 -2.52 9.18
CA GLU A 45 -11.73 -3.43 8.16
C GLU A 45 -10.91 -3.36 6.87
N ILE A 46 -10.21 -2.26 6.67
CA ILE A 46 -9.40 -2.00 5.49
C ILE A 46 -7.96 -1.68 5.90
N LEU A 47 -7.01 -2.28 5.19
CA LEU A 47 -5.60 -1.88 5.19
C LEU A 47 -5.32 -1.11 3.91
N ALA A 48 -4.74 0.09 4.02
CA ALA A 48 -4.31 0.89 2.89
C ALA A 48 -2.92 1.50 3.10
N PHE A 49 -2.14 1.65 2.03
CA PHE A 49 -0.84 2.34 2.05
C PHE A 49 -0.31 2.66 0.66
N HIS A 50 0.68 3.56 0.60
CA HIS A 50 1.51 3.77 -0.57
C HIS A 50 2.78 2.92 -0.47
N THR A 51 3.22 2.30 -1.56
CA THR A 51 4.52 1.60 -1.56
C THR A 51 5.22 1.61 -2.91
N GLN A 52 6.56 1.61 -2.86
CA GLN A 52 7.42 1.34 -4.01
C GLN A 52 8.03 -0.08 -3.97
N SER A 53 7.78 -0.83 -2.89
CA SER A 53 8.45 -2.10 -2.55
C SER A 53 7.53 -3.32 -2.69
N VAL A 54 8.04 -4.37 -3.33
CA VAL A 54 7.36 -5.67 -3.44
C VAL A 54 7.20 -6.36 -2.09
N LEU A 55 8.06 -6.06 -1.11
CA LEU A 55 7.97 -6.65 0.23
C LEU A 55 6.74 -6.12 0.97
N MET A 56 6.53 -4.81 0.92
CA MET A 56 5.34 -4.16 1.49
C MET A 56 4.07 -4.60 0.78
N GLU A 57 4.08 -4.68 -0.55
CA GLU A 57 2.96 -5.21 -1.32
C GLU A 57 2.64 -6.67 -0.93
N SER A 58 3.66 -7.51 -0.78
CA SER A 58 3.50 -8.89 -0.33
C SER A 58 2.96 -8.98 1.08
N LEU A 59 3.41 -8.11 1.99
CA LEU A 59 2.89 -8.03 3.35
C LEU A 59 1.40 -7.66 3.35
N GLY A 60 1.01 -6.64 2.58
CA GLY A 60 -0.40 -6.28 2.39
C GLY A 60 -1.22 -7.48 1.91
N LYS A 61 -0.78 -8.17 0.85
CA LYS A 61 -1.45 -9.38 0.31
C LYS A 61 -1.57 -10.53 1.31
N LYS A 62 -0.67 -10.63 2.29
CA LYS A 62 -0.78 -11.63 3.36
C LYS A 62 -1.92 -11.28 4.32
N LEU A 63 -2.05 -10.01 4.68
CA LEU A 63 -2.97 -9.53 5.71
C LEU A 63 -4.35 -9.11 5.18
N SER A 64 -4.47 -8.80 3.90
CA SER A 64 -5.71 -8.35 3.29
C SER A 64 -5.91 -8.96 1.90
N THR A 65 -7.16 -8.89 1.43
CA THR A 65 -7.55 -9.25 0.07
C THR A 65 -7.58 -7.97 -0.77
N PRO A 66 -6.64 -7.77 -1.71
CA PRO A 66 -6.57 -6.55 -2.52
C PRO A 66 -7.86 -6.31 -3.31
N ASN A 67 -8.27 -5.05 -3.41
CA ASN A 67 -9.46 -4.67 -4.17
C ASN A 67 -9.20 -3.37 -4.95
N ILE A 68 -9.19 -3.49 -6.28
CA ILE A 68 -8.89 -2.36 -7.19
C ILE A 68 -9.89 -1.20 -7.06
N GLY A 69 -11.18 -1.50 -6.85
CA GLY A 69 -12.20 -0.47 -6.65
C GLY A 69 -11.99 0.29 -5.35
N LEU A 70 -11.55 -0.41 -4.31
CA LEU A 70 -11.20 0.17 -3.01
C LEU A 70 -9.95 1.06 -3.12
N GLU A 71 -8.92 0.59 -3.83
CA GLU A 71 -7.69 1.37 -4.07
C GLU A 71 -8.01 2.71 -4.76
N ILE A 72 -8.81 2.69 -5.83
CA ILE A 72 -9.24 3.90 -6.55
C ILE A 72 -10.01 4.85 -5.63
N SER A 73 -10.83 4.30 -4.74
CA SER A 73 -11.65 5.11 -3.84
C SER A 73 -10.82 5.76 -2.74
N ILE A 74 -9.99 4.96 -2.07
CA ILE A 74 -9.13 5.40 -0.97
C ILE A 74 -8.11 6.42 -1.42
N ALA A 75 -7.63 6.30 -2.66
CA ALA A 75 -6.69 7.26 -3.23
C ALA A 75 -7.17 8.72 -3.15
N LYS A 76 -8.49 8.97 -3.22
CA LYS A 76 -9.08 10.30 -3.00
C LYS A 76 -8.93 10.80 -1.55
N TYR A 77 -8.91 9.88 -0.58
CA TYR A 77 -8.88 10.19 0.86
C TYR A 77 -7.46 10.33 1.41
N ILE A 78 -6.48 9.58 0.88
CA ILE A 78 -5.09 9.62 1.35
C ILE A 78 -4.24 10.71 0.65
N ASP A 79 -4.90 11.76 0.16
CA ASP A 79 -4.34 12.90 -0.59
C ASP A 79 -3.39 12.46 -1.72
N SER A 80 -3.82 11.48 -2.52
CA SER A 80 -3.16 11.12 -3.78
C SER A 80 -3.81 11.90 -4.92
N LYS A 81 -3.09 12.89 -5.45
CA LYS A 81 -3.58 13.81 -6.48
C LYS A 81 -3.54 13.22 -7.90
N ASN A 82 -2.77 12.14 -8.11
CA ASN A 82 -2.57 11.51 -9.41
C ASN A 82 -3.12 10.07 -9.40
N ILE A 83 -4.35 9.86 -9.86
CA ILE A 83 -4.94 8.52 -10.09
C ILE A 83 -5.48 8.46 -11.51
N THR A 84 -4.71 9.00 -12.45
CA THR A 84 -5.33 9.42 -13.70
C THR A 84 -5.23 8.31 -14.74
N LEU A 85 -5.93 7.23 -14.37
CA LEU A 85 -6.59 6.24 -15.22
C LEU A 85 -5.64 5.42 -16.09
N LEU A 86 -5.47 4.11 -15.78
CA LEU A 86 -5.01 3.12 -16.77
C LEU A 86 -3.50 3.21 -17.08
N ALA A 87 -2.76 2.15 -17.42
CA ALA A 87 -2.96 0.70 -17.46
C ALA A 87 -1.71 0.12 -16.75
N ASP A 88 -1.69 -0.49 -15.56
CA ASP A 88 -2.50 -1.59 -14.99
C ASP A 88 -2.64 -1.48 -13.45
N GLY A 89 -3.10 -0.33 -12.91
CA GLY A 89 -3.43 -0.19 -11.49
C GLY A 89 -3.49 1.26 -10.98
N PRO A 90 -3.75 1.48 -9.68
CA PRO A 90 -3.76 2.79 -9.06
C PRO A 90 -2.33 3.15 -8.63
N ILE A 91 -1.65 3.90 -9.50
CA ILE A 91 -0.28 4.39 -9.29
C ILE A 91 -0.36 5.90 -9.03
N ASP A 92 0.21 6.34 -7.91
CA ASP A 92 0.48 7.76 -7.65
C ASP A 92 1.83 8.14 -8.27
N LYS A 93 1.79 8.91 -9.37
CA LYS A 93 2.98 9.33 -10.11
C LYS A 93 3.71 10.45 -9.40
N GLY A 94 4.99 10.23 -9.07
CA GLY A 94 5.83 11.24 -8.42
C GLY A 94 5.40 11.60 -7.00
N ARG A 95 4.84 10.65 -6.23
CA ARG A 95 4.34 10.82 -4.84
C ARG A 95 5.29 11.64 -3.96
N TYR A 96 6.59 11.38 -4.07
CA TYR A 96 7.62 12.03 -3.24
C TYR A 96 8.35 13.17 -3.97
N GLY A 97 7.63 13.91 -4.82
CA GLY A 97 8.16 15.08 -5.53
C GLY A 97 9.22 14.74 -6.58
N GLY A 98 9.03 13.62 -7.29
CA GLY A 98 9.97 13.18 -8.33
C GLY A 98 11.20 12.43 -7.80
N LYS A 99 11.23 12.05 -6.52
CA LYS A 99 12.38 11.40 -5.89
C LYS A 99 12.00 10.04 -5.32
N SER A 100 12.91 9.07 -5.35
CA SER A 100 12.72 7.84 -4.59
C SER A 100 12.82 8.12 -3.08
N LEU A 101 12.05 7.37 -2.27
CA LEU A 101 12.22 7.35 -0.81
C LEU A 101 13.60 6.82 -0.38
N TYR A 102 14.26 6.05 -1.24
CA TYR A 102 15.45 5.29 -0.88
C TYR A 102 16.71 5.99 -1.37
N GLY A 103 17.61 6.31 -0.44
CA GLY A 103 18.88 6.99 -0.74
C GLY A 103 19.86 6.17 -1.60
N ASN A 104 19.72 4.84 -1.66
CA ASN A 104 20.48 3.99 -2.57
C ASN A 104 19.53 3.24 -3.52
N VAL A 105 19.31 3.86 -4.69
CA VAL A 105 18.38 3.36 -5.71
C VAL A 105 18.83 2.01 -6.28
N GLU A 106 20.14 1.79 -6.46
CA GLU A 106 20.68 0.53 -6.98
C GLU A 106 20.39 -0.64 -6.05
N LYS A 107 20.61 -0.47 -4.74
CA LYS A 107 20.27 -1.48 -3.73
C LYS A 107 18.76 -1.69 -3.66
N PHE A 108 17.97 -0.64 -3.78
CA PHE A 108 16.51 -0.76 -3.72
C PHE A 108 15.90 -1.41 -4.96
N GLN A 109 16.53 -1.32 -6.13
CA GLN A 109 16.02 -1.87 -7.40
C GLN A 109 15.69 -3.37 -7.35
N TYR A 110 16.33 -4.13 -6.46
CA TYR A 110 16.02 -5.56 -6.25
C TYR A 110 14.68 -5.78 -5.53
N LEU A 111 14.25 -4.83 -4.72
CA LEU A 111 13.03 -4.88 -3.92
C LEU A 111 11.93 -3.93 -4.43
N ALA A 112 12.24 -3.17 -5.48
CA ALA A 112 11.29 -2.27 -6.12
C ALA A 112 10.24 -3.05 -6.90
N ILE A 113 9.03 -2.50 -6.97
CA ILE A 113 7.97 -3.00 -7.85
C ILE A 113 8.39 -2.79 -9.30
N LYS A 114 8.25 -3.82 -10.13
CA LYS A 114 8.65 -3.82 -11.55
C LYS A 114 7.44 -4.11 -12.43
N ARG A 115 6.52 -3.15 -12.50
CA ARG A 115 5.34 -3.21 -13.37
C ARG A 115 5.53 -2.24 -14.54
N ILE A 116 4.90 -2.55 -15.66
CA ILE A 116 4.92 -1.66 -16.83
C ILE A 116 4.35 -0.30 -16.41
N GLY A 117 5.02 0.79 -16.78
CA GLY A 117 4.59 2.15 -16.47
C GLY A 117 4.81 2.62 -15.02
N PHE A 118 5.50 1.83 -14.18
CA PHE A 118 5.83 2.19 -12.80
C PHE A 118 7.30 2.62 -12.66
N ASP A 119 7.54 3.90 -12.36
CA ASP A 119 8.89 4.45 -12.19
C ASP A 119 9.20 4.77 -10.72
N PHE A 120 9.63 3.75 -9.98
CA PHE A 120 10.01 3.91 -8.57
C PHE A 120 11.19 4.86 -8.36
N LYS A 121 12.04 5.08 -9.38
CA LYS A 121 13.22 5.96 -9.27
C LYS A 121 12.80 7.42 -9.19
N ASN A 122 11.78 7.78 -9.97
CA ASN A 122 11.19 9.12 -9.96
C ASN A 122 10.02 9.26 -8.98
N GLY A 123 9.90 8.34 -8.01
CA GLY A 123 9.00 8.50 -6.88
C GLY A 123 7.57 7.98 -7.12
N ASP A 124 7.31 7.19 -8.16
CA ASP A 124 6.02 6.53 -8.32
C ASP A 124 5.78 5.54 -7.17
N ALA A 125 4.55 5.49 -6.66
CA ALA A 125 4.13 4.55 -5.64
C ALA A 125 2.80 3.88 -6.04
N ILE A 126 2.66 2.57 -5.80
CA ILE A 126 1.35 1.93 -5.91
C ILE A 126 0.51 2.33 -4.70
N ILE A 127 -0.79 2.46 -4.92
CA ILE A 127 -1.77 2.57 -3.86
C ILE A 127 -2.29 1.17 -3.61
N PHE A 128 -1.98 0.62 -2.44
CA PHE A 128 -2.48 -0.66 -2.01
C PHE A 128 -3.70 -0.44 -1.12
N ALA A 129 -4.76 -1.19 -1.35
CA ALA A 129 -5.90 -1.27 -0.46
C ALA A 129 -6.58 -2.64 -0.56
N GLY A 130 -6.95 -3.18 0.60
CA GLY A 130 -7.67 -4.44 0.64
C GLY A 130 -8.45 -4.62 1.94
N PHE A 131 -9.47 -5.46 1.88
CA PHE A 131 -10.22 -5.86 3.07
C PHE A 131 -9.34 -6.76 3.93
N VAL A 132 -9.17 -6.38 5.20
CA VAL A 132 -8.40 -7.15 6.17
C VAL A 132 -8.99 -8.57 6.23
N LYS A 133 -8.11 -9.57 6.10
CA LYS A 133 -8.54 -10.95 6.27
C LYS A 133 -8.94 -11.12 7.72
N LYS A 134 -10.19 -11.53 7.92
CA LYS A 134 -10.60 -12.09 9.21
C LYS A 134 -9.84 -13.40 9.33
N ASN A 135 -8.72 -13.39 10.03
CA ASN A 135 -8.23 -14.63 10.59
C ASN A 135 -9.34 -15.09 11.53
N ASP A 136 -9.82 -16.33 11.38
CA ASP A 136 -10.61 -16.97 12.42
C ASP A 136 -9.70 -17.02 13.67
N ILE A 137 -9.81 -15.99 14.52
CA ILE A 137 -9.19 -15.96 15.85
C ILE A 137 -10.10 -16.76 16.78
#